data_AF-A0A6L9IGP3-F1
#
_entry.id   AF-A0A6L9IGP3-F1
#
_cell.length_a   1.000
_cell.length_b   1.000
_cell.length_c   1.000
_cell.angle_alpha   90.00
_cell.angle_beta   90.00
_cell.angle_gamma   90.00
#
_symmetry.space_group_name_H-M   'P 1'
#
loop_
_entity.id
_entity.type
_entity.pdbx_description
1 polymer ?
#
loop_
_entity_poly.entity_id
_entity_poly.type
_entity_poly.pdbx_seq_one_letter_code
_entity_poly.pdbx_strand_id
1 'polypeptide(L)'
;MIDQWIAQLSDTDPTVRRQAIIHLGRSGDPAAMPSLARIFRTDPDPELRELARRAGVHIRRTTQGAPATAAPEPEAPPEPARADGPSLLREIEQAPADEPRRSPIRELTAEDLAAEPEPDRRGIPQRGVEYNVPKADSERARRLVDQALSMNLAGENDKAVNVLAQALVADPNLINDGYFTSVLDAVTERSGDEAIHFLLDKSERKRYAQGIKKEKKQRRAEEHMSVAQQSSWSGVGFELIIYILIVVVGPVLLQLITVQSVLNFIESQRVQAEAAGVGAEFDELISEDIEIFTEQLSAAGVIALAITGLASGTIGVGSLLFQMVLIHYISTRLLRGVGTLRHLLDVLLSFYNRWLPVIFFLLCVVSGLFFVLFPSPILFCVSLPIVGVIWYMSFKTYSKIGEAYDYGAAMGCIAFSLSVFALTLINFAVVFALAQAAISLLPGFATTV
;
A
#
# COMPACT_ATOMS: atom_id res chain seq x y z
N MET A 1 38.43 -12.98 -6.50
CA MET A 1 37.79 -11.64 -6.65
C MET A 1 36.68 -11.41 -5.62
N ILE A 2 35.96 -12.45 -5.16
CA ILE A 2 34.98 -12.30 -4.07
C ILE A 2 35.61 -11.85 -2.73
N ASP A 3 36.87 -12.17 -2.50
CA ASP A 3 37.61 -11.96 -1.25
C ASP A 3 37.70 -10.48 -0.85
N GLN A 4 37.90 -9.60 -1.85
CA GLN A 4 37.91 -8.15 -1.68
C GLN A 4 36.56 -7.63 -1.15
N TRP A 5 35.45 -8.18 -1.64
CA TRP A 5 34.10 -7.80 -1.20
C TRP A 5 33.77 -8.41 0.17
N ILE A 6 34.27 -9.62 0.47
CA ILE A 6 34.13 -10.22 1.81
C ILE A 6 34.82 -9.36 2.88
N ALA A 7 35.96 -8.75 2.58
CA ALA A 7 36.63 -7.81 3.49
C ALA A 7 35.79 -6.55 3.75
N GLN A 8 35.17 -5.98 2.71
CA GLN A 8 34.34 -4.77 2.80
C GLN A 8 33.01 -4.97 3.55
N LEU A 9 32.58 -6.21 3.82
CA LEU A 9 31.42 -6.47 4.67
C LEU A 9 31.60 -6.07 6.14
N SER A 10 32.84 -5.77 6.57
CA SER A 10 33.15 -5.31 7.93
C SER A 10 33.44 -3.81 8.01
N ASP A 11 33.20 -3.05 6.93
CA ASP A 11 33.43 -1.60 6.90
C ASP A 11 32.45 -0.84 7.82
N THR A 12 32.89 0.28 8.40
CA THR A 12 32.05 1.13 9.24
C THR A 12 30.97 1.85 8.43
N ASP A 13 31.23 2.21 7.17
CA ASP A 13 30.25 2.87 6.29
C ASP A 13 29.18 1.87 5.79
N PRO A 14 27.89 2.07 6.10
CA PRO A 14 26.81 1.23 5.60
C PRO A 14 26.71 1.24 4.06
N THR A 15 27.20 2.28 3.38
CA THR A 15 27.24 2.39 1.91
C THR A 15 28.22 1.38 1.31
N VAL A 16 29.41 1.25 1.90
CA VAL A 16 30.43 0.28 1.48
C VAL A 16 29.95 -1.14 1.74
N ARG A 17 29.36 -1.41 2.91
CA ARG A 17 28.72 -2.71 3.20
C ARG A 17 27.59 -3.01 2.21
N ARG A 18 26.76 -2.03 1.84
CA ARG A 18 25.69 -2.17 0.83
C ARG A 18 26.24 -2.62 -0.53
N GLN A 19 27.30 -1.96 -1.01
CA GLN A 19 27.96 -2.31 -2.27
C GLN A 19 28.53 -3.74 -2.23
N ALA A 20 29.25 -4.09 -1.15
CA ALA A 20 29.80 -5.43 -0.97
C ALA A 20 28.73 -6.54 -1.00
N ILE A 21 27.59 -6.33 -0.32
CA ILE A 21 26.45 -7.28 -0.37
C ILE A 21 25.90 -7.43 -1.79
N ILE A 22 25.76 -6.34 -2.54
CA ILE A 22 25.26 -6.37 -3.93
C ILE A 22 26.23 -7.11 -4.85
N HIS A 23 27.54 -6.84 -4.75
CA HIS A 23 28.56 -7.51 -5.55
C HIS A 23 28.65 -9.01 -5.23
N LEU A 24 28.61 -9.39 -3.95
CA LEU A 24 28.58 -10.79 -3.54
C LEU A 24 27.30 -11.50 -4.01
N GLY A 25 26.13 -10.86 -3.87
CA GLY A 25 24.86 -11.40 -4.39
C GLY A 25 24.90 -11.63 -5.90
N ARG A 26 25.41 -10.66 -6.68
CA ARG A 26 25.55 -10.75 -8.14
C ARG A 26 26.61 -11.76 -8.60
N SER A 27 27.60 -12.08 -7.77
CA SER A 27 28.64 -13.06 -8.13
C SER A 27 28.11 -14.48 -8.32
N GLY A 28 26.96 -14.81 -7.70
CA GLY A 28 26.38 -16.15 -7.74
C GLY A 28 27.19 -17.22 -6.98
N ASP A 29 28.30 -16.84 -6.32
CA ASP A 29 29.25 -17.76 -5.71
C ASP A 29 28.75 -18.29 -4.35
N PRO A 30 28.56 -19.63 -4.18
CA PRO A 30 28.20 -20.24 -2.90
C PRO A 30 29.13 -19.89 -1.74
N ALA A 31 30.42 -19.62 -2.00
CA ALA A 31 31.40 -19.26 -0.97
C ALA A 31 31.06 -17.95 -0.24
N ALA A 32 30.24 -17.08 -0.84
CA ALA A 32 29.76 -15.85 -0.20
C ALA A 32 28.64 -16.08 0.84
N MET A 33 27.95 -17.24 0.81
CA MET A 33 26.77 -17.49 1.64
C MET A 33 27.01 -17.41 3.16
N PRO A 34 28.11 -17.93 3.74
CA PRO A 34 28.38 -17.80 5.18
C PRO A 34 28.53 -16.35 5.63
N SER A 35 29.20 -15.53 4.80
CA SER A 35 29.42 -14.11 5.06
C SER A 35 28.12 -13.29 4.99
N LEU A 36 27.27 -13.56 3.99
CA LEU A 36 25.93 -12.94 3.89
C LEU A 36 25.01 -13.38 5.04
N ALA A 37 25.08 -14.64 5.47
CA ALA A 37 24.32 -15.15 6.61
C ALA A 37 24.74 -14.52 7.94
N ARG A 38 26.01 -14.11 8.10
CA ARG A 38 26.47 -13.32 9.25
C ARG A 38 25.83 -11.94 9.25
N ILE A 39 25.94 -11.20 8.15
CA ILE A 39 25.36 -9.85 7.98
C ILE A 39 23.85 -9.85 8.25
N PHE A 40 23.11 -10.82 7.72
CA PHE A 40 21.67 -10.96 8.00
C PHE A 40 21.33 -11.07 9.50
N ARG A 41 22.23 -11.61 10.34
CA ARG A 41 22.02 -11.75 11.78
C ARG A 41 22.56 -10.59 12.60
N THR A 42 23.66 -9.96 12.18
CA THR A 42 24.46 -9.07 13.05
C THR A 42 24.63 -7.64 12.57
N ASP A 43 24.27 -7.28 11.33
CA ASP A 43 24.38 -5.88 10.88
C ASP A 43 23.38 -5.00 11.65
N PRO A 44 23.75 -3.84 12.20
CA PRO A 44 22.82 -2.95 12.88
C PRO A 44 21.72 -2.40 11.96
N ASP A 45 21.98 -2.20 10.67
CA ASP A 45 21.01 -1.64 9.72
C ASP A 45 19.99 -2.71 9.26
N PRO A 46 18.67 -2.52 9.51
CA PRO A 46 17.64 -3.45 9.04
C PRO A 46 17.60 -3.60 7.51
N GLU A 47 17.93 -2.57 6.72
CA GLU A 47 17.97 -2.67 5.26
C GLU A 47 19.11 -3.56 4.79
N LEU A 48 20.30 -3.46 5.40
CA LEU A 48 21.45 -4.31 5.07
C LEU A 48 21.20 -5.77 5.43
N ARG A 49 20.51 -6.04 6.56
CA ARG A 49 20.07 -7.40 6.91
C ARG A 49 19.17 -7.99 5.80
N GLU A 50 18.11 -7.27 5.41
CA GLU A 50 17.18 -7.75 4.39
C GLU A 50 17.83 -7.86 3.00
N LEU A 51 18.76 -6.96 2.65
CA LEU A 51 19.54 -7.03 1.43
C LEU A 51 20.43 -8.29 1.39
N ALA A 52 21.10 -8.62 2.50
CA ALA A 52 21.91 -9.83 2.61
C ALA A 52 21.06 -11.11 2.52
N ARG A 53 19.84 -11.11 3.09
CA ARG A 53 18.86 -12.20 2.92
C ARG A 53 18.50 -12.41 1.46
N ARG A 54 18.18 -11.32 0.73
CA ARG A 54 17.84 -11.35 -0.70
C ARG A 54 19.01 -11.84 -1.56
N ALA A 55 20.23 -11.38 -1.28
CA ALA A 55 21.46 -11.83 -1.95
C ALA A 55 21.68 -13.34 -1.76
N GLY A 56 21.57 -13.86 -0.54
CA GLY A 56 21.70 -15.30 -0.28
C GLY A 56 20.63 -16.17 -0.94
N VAL A 57 19.39 -15.67 -1.06
CA VAL A 57 18.31 -16.35 -1.81
C VAL A 57 18.60 -16.36 -3.31
N HIS A 58 19.19 -15.29 -3.86
CA HIS A 58 19.58 -15.22 -5.27
C HIS A 58 20.68 -16.23 -5.59
N ILE A 59 21.78 -16.23 -4.83
CA ILE A 59 22.88 -17.21 -4.97
C ILE A 59 22.33 -18.64 -4.92
N ARG A 60 21.49 -18.96 -3.94
CA ARG A 60 20.91 -20.31 -3.84
C ARG A 60 20.10 -20.71 -5.07
N ARG A 61 19.35 -19.78 -5.67
CA ARG A 61 18.57 -20.04 -6.90
C ARG A 61 19.47 -20.21 -8.13
N THR A 62 20.53 -19.41 -8.27
CA THR A 62 21.47 -19.54 -9.39
C THR A 62 22.30 -20.82 -9.29
N THR A 63 22.75 -21.22 -8.10
CA THR A 63 23.49 -22.46 -7.88
C THR A 63 22.63 -23.72 -8.07
N GLN A 64 21.35 -23.67 -7.69
CA GLN A 64 20.43 -24.82 -7.83
C GLN A 64 19.83 -24.96 -9.25
N GLY A 65 20.11 -24.01 -10.16
CA GLY A 65 19.54 -23.95 -11.51
C GLY A 65 20.44 -24.45 -12.63
N ALA A 66 21.67 -24.88 -12.35
CA ALA A 66 22.66 -25.25 -13.37
C ALA A 66 23.01 -26.76 -13.33
N PRO A 67 22.79 -27.51 -14.43
CA PRO A 67 23.51 -28.75 -14.68
C PRO A 67 25.01 -28.45 -14.86
N ALA A 68 25.88 -29.35 -14.43
CA ALA A 68 27.31 -29.20 -14.66
C ALA A 68 27.65 -29.43 -16.15
N THR A 69 28.16 -28.40 -16.82
CA THR A 69 28.86 -28.51 -18.11
C THR A 69 30.25 -27.92 -18.02
N ALA A 70 31.17 -28.52 -18.78
CA ALA A 70 32.61 -28.35 -18.62
C ALA A 70 33.16 -27.03 -19.21
N ALA A 71 34.44 -26.77 -18.92
CA ALA A 71 35.18 -25.62 -19.42
C ALA A 71 35.24 -25.56 -20.97
N PRO A 72 35.34 -24.35 -21.55
CA PRO A 72 35.53 -24.19 -22.99
C PRO A 72 37.00 -24.41 -23.39
N GLU A 73 37.26 -25.36 -24.29
CA GLU A 73 38.49 -25.40 -25.10
C GLU A 73 38.34 -24.54 -26.37
N PRO A 74 39.45 -24.12 -27.01
CA PRO A 74 39.46 -22.99 -27.95
C PRO A 74 38.96 -23.32 -29.36
N GLU A 75 38.38 -22.32 -30.02
CA GLU A 75 37.96 -22.38 -31.42
C GLU A 75 39.15 -22.53 -32.41
N ALA A 76 38.90 -23.21 -33.53
CA ALA A 76 39.77 -23.25 -34.70
C ALA A 76 39.02 -22.73 -35.96
N PRO A 77 39.72 -22.15 -36.97
CA PRO A 77 39.09 -21.27 -37.95
C PRO A 77 38.44 -22.00 -39.15
N PRO A 78 37.56 -21.34 -39.92
CA PRO A 78 36.96 -21.91 -41.13
C PRO A 78 37.91 -21.80 -42.35
N GLU A 79 37.98 -22.88 -43.14
CA GLU A 79 38.58 -22.92 -44.48
C GLU A 79 37.51 -23.21 -45.56
N PRO A 80 37.78 -22.97 -46.88
CA PRO A 80 36.79 -22.32 -47.73
C PRO A 80 36.15 -23.20 -48.81
N ALA A 81 35.24 -22.55 -49.53
CA ALA A 81 34.43 -23.03 -50.64
C ALA A 81 35.09 -24.01 -51.64
N ARG A 82 34.27 -24.93 -52.14
CA ARG A 82 34.40 -25.45 -53.52
C ARG A 82 33.10 -25.24 -54.28
N ALA A 83 33.25 -24.79 -55.52
CA ALA A 83 32.18 -24.67 -56.49
C ALA A 83 32.04 -25.96 -57.29
N ASP A 84 30.89 -26.12 -57.96
CA ASP A 84 30.82 -26.66 -59.30
C ASP A 84 29.65 -26.00 -60.05
N GLY A 85 29.90 -25.54 -61.27
CA GLY A 85 28.89 -25.09 -62.24
C GLY A 85 28.81 -26.10 -63.40
N PRO A 86 28.59 -25.71 -64.67
CA PRO A 86 28.27 -24.39 -65.23
C PRO A 86 26.77 -24.35 -65.66
N SER A 87 26.23 -23.58 -66.62
CA SER A 87 26.77 -22.62 -67.62
C SER A 87 25.64 -21.71 -68.12
N LEU A 88 25.98 -20.50 -68.62
CA LEU A 88 25.42 -19.86 -69.83
C LEU A 88 25.91 -18.39 -69.94
N LEU A 89 26.82 -18.13 -70.88
CA LEU A 89 27.17 -16.78 -71.36
C LEU A 89 27.45 -16.85 -72.86
N ARG A 90 27.22 -15.71 -73.54
CA ARG A 90 26.94 -15.56 -74.99
C ARG A 90 25.51 -15.99 -75.30
N GLU A 91 24.69 -15.17 -75.94
CA GLU A 91 25.04 -14.34 -77.11
C GLU A 91 24.37 -12.95 -77.06
N ILE A 92 25.14 -11.89 -77.30
CA ILE A 92 24.65 -10.54 -77.60
C ILE A 92 25.32 -10.15 -78.92
N GLU A 93 24.55 -10.03 -80.00
CA GLU A 93 24.64 -8.97 -81.02
C GLU A 93 23.76 -9.29 -82.24
N GLN A 94 22.66 -8.53 -82.39
CA GLN A 94 22.21 -7.96 -83.67
C GLN A 94 21.00 -7.05 -83.44
N ALA A 95 21.15 -5.76 -83.76
CA ALA A 95 20.04 -4.81 -83.89
C ALA A 95 19.48 -4.85 -85.33
N PRO A 96 18.30 -4.28 -85.59
CA PRO A 96 18.30 -2.86 -85.96
C PRO A 96 17.18 -2.02 -85.32
N ALA A 97 17.30 -0.70 -85.49
CA ALA A 97 16.34 0.29 -85.00
C ALA A 97 15.20 0.56 -86.00
N ASP A 98 13.98 0.71 -85.50
CA ASP A 98 13.04 1.84 -85.74
C ASP A 98 11.61 1.45 -85.33
N GLU A 99 11.06 2.06 -84.27
CA GLU A 99 9.62 2.34 -84.10
C GLU A 99 9.33 3.06 -82.76
N PRO A 100 8.58 4.19 -82.75
CA PRO A 100 8.26 4.90 -81.51
C PRO A 100 7.04 4.28 -80.80
N ARG A 101 7.26 3.28 -79.94
CA ARG A 101 6.17 2.65 -79.17
C ARG A 101 5.74 3.48 -77.96
N ARG A 102 4.53 4.03 -78.04
CA ARG A 102 3.76 4.53 -76.89
C ARG A 102 3.60 3.41 -75.86
N SER A 103 3.77 3.73 -74.59
CA SER A 103 3.43 2.83 -73.48
C SER A 103 1.95 2.43 -73.55
N PRO A 104 1.60 1.12 -73.53
CA PRO A 104 0.22 0.71 -73.33
C PRO A 104 -0.23 1.12 -71.93
N ILE A 105 -1.44 1.65 -71.82
CA ILE A 105 -2.13 1.76 -70.53
C ILE A 105 -2.41 0.31 -70.09
N ARG A 106 -1.88 -0.09 -68.93
CA ARG A 106 -2.23 -1.39 -68.33
C ARG A 106 -3.72 -1.36 -67.98
N GLU A 107 -4.47 -2.25 -68.60
CA GLU A 107 -5.89 -2.46 -68.31
C GLU A 107 -5.99 -3.13 -66.92
N LEU A 108 -6.76 -2.54 -66.00
CA LEU A 108 -6.93 -3.08 -64.64
C LEU A 108 -7.71 -4.39 -64.71
N THR A 109 -7.17 -5.47 -64.14
CA THR A 109 -7.85 -6.76 -64.11
C THR A 109 -8.95 -6.79 -63.05
N ALA A 110 -9.85 -7.79 -63.13
CA ALA A 110 -10.82 -8.01 -62.07
C ALA A 110 -10.17 -8.38 -60.72
N GLU A 111 -8.93 -8.90 -60.72
CA GLU A 111 -8.14 -9.12 -59.50
C GLU A 111 -7.59 -7.79 -58.94
N ASP A 112 -7.09 -6.89 -59.80
CA ASP A 112 -6.66 -5.54 -59.41
C ASP A 112 -7.83 -4.71 -58.80
N LEU A 113 -9.09 -5.05 -59.12
CA LEU A 113 -10.32 -4.45 -58.58
C LEU A 113 -10.93 -5.21 -57.39
N ALA A 114 -10.50 -6.45 -57.14
CA ALA A 114 -11.00 -7.30 -56.05
C ALA A 114 -10.06 -7.34 -54.83
N ALA A 115 -8.82 -6.85 -54.97
CA ALA A 115 -7.97 -6.54 -53.84
C ALA A 115 -8.61 -5.42 -53.00
N GLU A 116 -8.83 -5.66 -51.70
CA GLU A 116 -9.21 -4.56 -50.80
C GLU A 116 -8.11 -3.49 -50.85
N PRO A 117 -8.47 -2.19 -50.92
CA PRO A 117 -7.47 -1.14 -50.97
C PRO A 117 -6.61 -1.20 -49.70
N GLU A 118 -5.30 -1.37 -49.87
CA GLU A 118 -4.37 -1.36 -48.73
C GLU A 118 -4.64 -0.10 -47.88
N PRO A 119 -4.73 -0.24 -46.54
CA PRO A 119 -5.10 0.87 -45.67
C PRO A 119 -4.12 2.02 -45.86
N ASP A 120 -4.64 3.24 -46.03
CA ASP A 120 -3.90 4.43 -46.46
C ASP A 120 -2.58 4.63 -45.67
N ARG A 121 -1.46 4.18 -46.25
CA ARG A 121 -0.14 4.18 -45.61
C ARG A 121 0.52 5.56 -45.55
N ARG A 122 -0.18 6.64 -45.95
CA ARG A 122 0.36 8.01 -45.98
C ARG A 122 0.64 8.54 -44.55
N GLY A 123 1.88 8.33 -44.10
CA GLY A 123 2.40 8.83 -42.82
C GLY A 123 2.89 7.75 -41.85
N ILE A 124 2.85 6.47 -42.24
CA ILE A 124 3.35 5.35 -41.42
C ILE A 124 4.79 5.00 -41.88
N PRO A 125 5.79 4.94 -40.97
CA PRO A 125 7.14 4.46 -41.30
C PRO A 125 7.14 3.06 -41.89
N GLN A 126 7.93 2.83 -42.95
CA GLN A 126 8.03 1.56 -43.66
C GLN A 126 9.45 0.98 -43.55
N ARG A 127 9.55 -0.34 -43.37
CA ARG A 127 10.84 -1.04 -43.38
C ARG A 127 11.52 -0.98 -44.74
N GLY A 128 12.84 -0.92 -44.74
CA GLY A 128 13.66 -0.77 -45.94
C GLY A 128 13.65 0.62 -46.58
N VAL A 129 12.78 1.54 -46.11
CA VAL A 129 12.77 2.94 -46.52
C VAL A 129 13.65 3.75 -45.56
N GLU A 130 14.55 4.55 -46.12
CA GLU A 130 15.38 5.49 -45.37
C GLU A 130 14.79 6.91 -45.46
N TYR A 131 14.68 7.57 -44.32
CA TYR A 131 14.06 8.88 -44.15
C TYR A 131 15.12 9.92 -43.78
N ASN A 132 15.08 11.09 -44.40
CA ASN A 132 15.96 12.21 -44.05
C ASN A 132 15.56 12.82 -42.70
N VAL A 133 16.30 12.49 -41.65
CA VAL A 133 16.04 12.93 -40.26
C VAL A 133 17.21 13.79 -39.75
N PRO A 134 16.98 14.95 -39.12
CA PRO A 134 18.04 15.75 -38.51
C PRO A 134 18.83 14.96 -37.46
N LYS A 135 20.16 15.11 -37.42
CA LYS A 135 21.03 14.40 -36.45
C LYS A 135 20.57 14.57 -35.00
N ALA A 136 20.11 15.77 -34.62
CA ALA A 136 19.61 16.06 -33.28
C ALA A 136 18.37 15.24 -32.90
N ASP A 137 17.49 14.94 -33.86
CA ASP A 137 16.29 14.12 -33.65
C ASP A 137 16.63 12.63 -33.62
N SER A 138 17.58 12.15 -34.45
CA SER A 138 18.11 10.78 -34.36
C SER A 138 18.82 10.50 -33.02
N GLU A 139 19.65 11.43 -32.55
CA GLU A 139 20.27 11.34 -31.22
C GLU A 139 19.21 11.36 -30.09
N ARG A 140 18.16 12.18 -30.24
CA ARG A 140 17.04 12.22 -29.30
C ARG A 140 16.28 10.89 -29.30
N ALA A 141 16.04 10.31 -30.47
CA ALA A 141 15.37 9.03 -30.62
C ALA A 141 16.17 7.91 -29.94
N ARG A 142 17.50 7.84 -30.18
CA ARG A 142 18.40 6.90 -29.48
C ARG A 142 18.31 7.03 -27.95
N ARG A 143 18.38 8.25 -27.40
CA ARG A 143 18.19 8.49 -25.96
C ARG A 143 16.84 8.01 -25.43
N LEU A 144 15.77 8.08 -26.23
CA LEU A 144 14.45 7.53 -25.87
C LEU A 144 14.45 5.99 -25.89
N VAL A 145 15.17 5.33 -26.80
CA VAL A 145 15.35 3.86 -26.78
C VAL A 145 16.08 3.42 -25.52
N ASP A 146 17.18 4.08 -25.15
CA ASP A 146 17.94 3.77 -23.93
C ASP A 146 17.12 4.00 -22.66
N GLN A 147 16.28 5.04 -22.65
CA GLN A 147 15.31 5.28 -21.59
C GLN A 147 14.25 4.17 -21.52
N ALA A 148 13.75 3.68 -22.65
CA ALA A 148 12.78 2.60 -22.69
C ALA A 148 13.36 1.25 -22.22
N LEU A 149 14.62 0.95 -22.58
CA LEU A 149 15.36 -0.19 -22.05
C LEU A 149 15.52 -0.08 -20.53
N SER A 150 15.87 1.11 -20.02
CA SER A 150 15.97 1.36 -18.58
C SER A 150 14.62 1.16 -17.86
N MET A 151 13.50 1.54 -18.51
CA MET A 151 12.15 1.26 -18.00
C MET A 151 11.81 -0.23 -18.03
N ASN A 152 12.22 -0.98 -19.06
CA ASN A 152 12.03 -2.43 -19.15
C ASN A 152 12.72 -3.17 -18.00
N LEU A 153 13.99 -2.83 -17.73
CA LEU A 153 14.76 -3.37 -16.61
C LEU A 153 14.15 -3.03 -15.24
N ALA A 154 13.40 -1.94 -15.13
CA ALA A 154 12.62 -1.56 -13.96
C ALA A 154 11.21 -2.19 -13.89
N GLY A 155 10.78 -2.96 -14.90
CA GLY A 155 9.44 -3.53 -15.01
C GLY A 155 8.36 -2.50 -15.37
N GLU A 156 8.73 -1.35 -15.92
CA GLU A 156 7.85 -0.24 -16.31
C GLU A 156 7.43 -0.28 -17.81
N ASN A 157 7.19 -1.48 -18.35
CA ASN A 157 6.78 -1.70 -19.75
C ASN A 157 5.55 -0.85 -20.18
N ASP A 158 4.63 -0.55 -19.26
CA ASP A 158 3.48 0.33 -19.52
C ASP A 158 3.85 1.79 -19.85
N LYS A 159 5.05 2.24 -19.44
CA LYS A 159 5.64 3.52 -19.86
C LYS A 159 6.58 3.32 -21.05
N ALA A 160 7.41 2.27 -21.04
CA ALA A 160 8.41 2.01 -22.08
C ALA A 160 7.81 1.96 -23.49
N VAL A 161 6.66 1.29 -23.68
CA VAL A 161 5.93 1.25 -24.97
C VAL A 161 5.60 2.65 -25.50
N ASN A 162 5.24 3.59 -24.62
CA ASN A 162 4.92 4.96 -25.03
C ASN A 162 6.18 5.80 -25.32
N VAL A 163 7.33 5.44 -24.73
CA VAL A 163 8.63 6.08 -25.00
C VAL A 163 9.21 5.57 -26.33
N LEU A 164 9.12 4.26 -26.61
CA LEU A 164 9.50 3.70 -27.91
C LEU A 164 8.68 4.27 -29.07
N ALA A 165 7.38 4.47 -28.87
CA ALA A 165 6.53 5.13 -29.88
C ALA A 165 6.95 6.60 -30.11
N GLN A 166 7.45 7.30 -29.08
CA GLN A 166 8.03 8.64 -29.26
C GLN A 166 9.40 8.60 -29.95
N ALA A 167 10.21 7.57 -29.69
CA ALA A 167 11.48 7.36 -30.40
C ALA A 167 11.24 7.18 -31.90
N LEU A 168 10.30 6.31 -32.29
CA LEU A 168 9.96 6.07 -33.71
C LEU A 168 9.33 7.28 -34.40
N VAL A 169 8.63 8.15 -33.67
CA VAL A 169 8.15 9.45 -34.19
C VAL A 169 9.28 10.47 -34.36
N ALA A 170 10.32 10.43 -33.52
CA ALA A 170 11.48 11.30 -33.63
C ALA A 170 12.46 10.84 -34.73
N ASP A 171 12.64 9.54 -34.92
CA ASP A 171 13.44 8.95 -36.00
C ASP A 171 12.76 7.71 -36.59
N PRO A 172 12.03 7.86 -37.71
CA PRO A 172 11.42 6.74 -38.43
C PRO A 172 12.39 5.64 -38.86
N ASN A 173 13.69 5.95 -39.01
CA ASN A 173 14.70 4.96 -39.44
C ASN A 173 14.93 3.85 -38.40
N LEU A 174 14.55 4.09 -37.14
CA LEU A 174 14.64 3.09 -36.07
C LEU A 174 13.87 1.80 -36.40
N ILE A 175 12.88 1.83 -37.29
CA ILE A 175 12.16 0.64 -37.78
C ILE A 175 13.09 -0.42 -38.42
N ASN A 176 14.26 0.03 -38.90
CA ASN A 176 15.33 -0.78 -39.51
C ASN A 176 16.50 -1.06 -38.55
N ASP A 177 16.50 -0.49 -37.34
CA ASP A 177 17.61 -0.59 -36.39
C ASP A 177 17.49 -1.85 -35.50
N GLY A 178 18.53 -2.69 -35.52
CA GLY A 178 18.54 -3.97 -34.79
C GLY A 178 18.43 -3.81 -33.27
N TYR A 179 19.00 -2.75 -32.70
CA TYR A 179 18.93 -2.48 -31.27
C TYR A 179 17.53 -2.00 -30.87
N PHE A 180 16.93 -1.07 -31.63
CA PHE A 180 15.53 -0.66 -31.44
C PHE A 180 14.57 -1.85 -31.47
N THR A 181 14.68 -2.72 -32.48
CA THR A 181 13.81 -3.90 -32.59
C THR A 181 13.99 -4.85 -31.40
N SER A 182 15.23 -5.08 -30.95
CA SER A 182 15.50 -5.92 -29.76
C SER A 182 14.93 -5.34 -28.46
N VAL A 183 15.01 -4.03 -28.26
CA VAL A 183 14.39 -3.34 -27.10
C VAL A 183 12.87 -3.35 -27.20
N LEU A 184 12.31 -3.18 -28.41
CA LEU A 184 10.88 -3.22 -28.66
C LEU A 184 10.29 -4.61 -28.39
N ASP A 185 10.95 -5.66 -28.86
CA ASP A 185 10.56 -7.05 -28.63
C ASP A 185 10.58 -7.37 -27.12
N ALA A 186 11.66 -7.01 -26.41
CA ALA A 186 11.80 -7.19 -24.96
C ALA A 186 10.78 -6.38 -24.12
N VAL A 187 10.32 -5.24 -24.63
CA VAL A 187 9.30 -4.40 -23.97
C VAL A 187 7.88 -4.87 -24.23
N THR A 188 7.62 -5.48 -25.40
CA THR A 188 6.25 -5.81 -25.86
C THR A 188 5.89 -7.28 -25.80
N GLU A 189 6.88 -8.15 -25.57
CA GLU A 189 6.76 -9.62 -25.59
C GLU A 189 6.26 -10.16 -26.94
N ARG A 190 6.56 -9.42 -28.02
CA ARG A 190 6.31 -9.76 -29.43
C ARG A 190 7.63 -9.78 -30.19
N SER A 191 7.60 -10.17 -31.46
CA SER A 191 8.79 -10.15 -32.31
C SER A 191 8.56 -9.45 -33.65
N GLY A 192 9.59 -8.71 -34.10
CA GLY A 192 9.68 -8.20 -35.47
C GLY A 192 8.53 -7.30 -35.90
N ASP A 193 7.91 -7.61 -37.05
CA ASP A 193 6.90 -6.74 -37.67
C ASP A 193 5.62 -6.62 -36.81
N GLU A 194 5.25 -7.65 -36.03
CA GLU A 194 4.11 -7.59 -35.13
C GLU A 194 4.33 -6.54 -34.02
N ALA A 195 5.54 -6.52 -33.45
CA ALA A 195 5.91 -5.57 -32.41
C ALA A 195 5.90 -4.12 -32.93
N ILE A 196 6.30 -3.92 -34.20
CA ILE A 196 6.25 -2.63 -34.90
C ILE A 196 4.80 -2.21 -35.18
N HIS A 197 3.96 -3.09 -35.72
CA HIS A 197 2.54 -2.80 -35.96
C HIS A 197 1.80 -2.43 -34.67
N PHE A 198 2.04 -3.18 -33.59
CA PHE A 198 1.56 -2.85 -32.25
C PHE A 198 2.05 -1.46 -31.77
N LEU A 199 3.32 -1.14 -32.02
CA LEU A 199 3.88 0.17 -31.62
C LEU A 199 3.30 1.33 -32.43
N LEU A 200 2.78 1.09 -33.63
CA LEU A 200 2.12 2.10 -34.45
C LEU A 200 0.66 2.33 -33.99
N ASP A 201 -0.10 1.28 -33.65
CA ASP A 201 -1.49 1.41 -33.20
C ASP A 201 -1.63 1.99 -31.78
N LYS A 202 -2.16 3.22 -31.68
CA LYS A 202 -2.34 3.95 -30.42
C LYS A 202 -3.39 3.30 -29.50
N SER A 203 -4.38 2.63 -30.07
CA SER A 203 -5.42 1.91 -29.33
C SER A 203 -4.84 0.65 -28.68
N GLU A 204 -4.01 -0.10 -29.39
CA GLU A 204 -3.32 -1.27 -28.87
C GLU A 204 -2.33 -0.92 -27.76
N ARG A 205 -1.46 0.09 -27.97
CA ARG A 205 -0.55 0.58 -26.92
C ARG A 205 -1.30 0.96 -25.63
N LYS A 206 -2.46 1.61 -25.76
CA LYS A 206 -3.32 1.97 -24.62
C LYS A 206 -3.90 0.73 -23.94
N ARG A 207 -4.39 -0.26 -24.69
CA ARG A 207 -4.93 -1.53 -24.15
C ARG A 207 -3.84 -2.32 -23.40
N TYR A 208 -2.64 -2.44 -23.97
CA TYR A 208 -1.50 -3.10 -23.34
C TYR A 208 -1.07 -2.41 -22.04
N ALA A 209 -0.87 -1.09 -22.04
CA ALA A 209 -0.54 -0.34 -20.84
C ALA A 209 -1.63 -0.41 -19.76
N GLN A 210 -2.92 -0.50 -20.15
CA GLN A 210 -4.01 -0.77 -19.22
C GLN A 210 -4.00 -2.20 -18.68
N GLY A 211 -3.64 -3.19 -19.51
CA GLY A 211 -3.45 -4.59 -19.12
C GLY A 211 -2.40 -4.74 -18.02
N ILE A 212 -1.19 -4.24 -18.27
CA ILE A 212 -0.10 -4.24 -17.28
C ILE A 212 -0.50 -3.53 -15.98
N LYS A 213 -1.18 -2.38 -16.06
CA LYS A 213 -1.64 -1.67 -14.85
C LYS A 213 -2.69 -2.47 -14.07
N LYS A 214 -3.57 -3.19 -14.77
CA LYS A 214 -4.55 -4.09 -14.15
C LYS A 214 -3.86 -5.28 -13.48
N GLU A 215 -2.92 -5.92 -14.16
CA GLU A 215 -2.15 -7.06 -13.64
C GLU A 215 -1.30 -6.66 -12.43
N LYS A 216 -0.53 -5.57 -12.51
CA LYS A 216 0.21 -5.01 -11.36
C LYS A 216 -0.71 -4.75 -10.15
N LYS A 217 -1.94 -4.28 -10.39
CA LYS A 217 -2.94 -4.09 -9.32
C LYS A 217 -3.47 -5.42 -8.77
N GLN A 218 -3.73 -6.41 -9.62
CA GLN A 218 -4.17 -7.75 -9.20
C GLN A 218 -3.09 -8.44 -8.37
N ARG A 219 -1.84 -8.44 -8.82
CA ARG A 219 -0.71 -9.01 -8.08
C ARG A 219 -0.51 -8.35 -6.72
N ARG A 220 -0.58 -7.01 -6.63
CA ARG A 220 -0.54 -6.29 -5.34
C ARG A 220 -1.70 -6.69 -4.41
N ALA A 221 -2.90 -6.86 -4.96
CA ALA A 221 -4.07 -7.31 -4.19
C ALA A 221 -3.90 -8.75 -3.69
N GLU A 222 -3.33 -9.65 -4.50
CA GLU A 222 -3.03 -11.03 -4.12
C GLU A 222 -1.93 -11.11 -3.05
N GLU A 223 -0.83 -10.35 -3.23
CA GLU A 223 0.24 -10.20 -2.24
C GLU A 223 -0.32 -9.70 -0.89
N HIS A 224 -1.12 -8.63 -0.89
CA HIS A 224 -1.73 -8.08 0.32
C HIS A 224 -2.73 -9.06 0.97
N MET A 225 -3.60 -9.69 0.17
CA MET A 225 -4.53 -10.72 0.65
C MET A 225 -3.78 -11.89 1.30
N SER A 226 -2.63 -12.31 0.76
CA SER A 226 -1.81 -13.38 1.34
C SER A 226 -1.25 -13.03 2.74
N VAL A 227 -1.02 -11.74 3.02
CA VAL A 227 -0.65 -11.24 4.35
C VAL A 227 -1.88 -11.14 5.25
N ALA A 228 -2.99 -10.59 4.75
CA ALA A 228 -4.25 -10.44 5.48
C ALA A 228 -4.93 -11.78 5.86
N GLN A 229 -4.48 -12.91 5.29
CA GLN A 229 -4.91 -14.27 5.67
C GLN A 229 -4.09 -14.89 6.81
N GLN A 230 -2.93 -14.31 7.17
CA GLN A 230 -2.04 -14.86 8.20
C GLN A 230 -2.50 -14.56 9.65
N SER A 231 -3.16 -13.42 9.88
CA SER A 231 -3.66 -13.00 11.20
C SER A 231 -4.47 -14.10 11.90
N SER A 232 -4.32 -14.27 13.23
CA SER A 232 -5.00 -15.28 14.07
C SER A 232 -6.54 -15.13 14.20
N TRP A 233 -7.34 -16.18 14.41
CA TRP A 233 -8.63 -16.03 15.15
C TRP A 233 -8.38 -16.17 16.67
N SER A 234 -7.44 -17.04 17.06
CA SER A 234 -6.90 -17.11 18.42
C SER A 234 -6.15 -15.83 18.81
N GLY A 235 -5.35 -15.27 17.90
CA GLY A 235 -4.71 -13.95 18.08
C GLY A 235 -5.73 -12.84 18.34
N VAL A 236 -6.72 -12.69 17.45
CA VAL A 236 -7.83 -11.74 17.63
C VAL A 236 -8.58 -11.97 18.95
N GLY A 237 -8.82 -13.22 19.35
CA GLY A 237 -9.47 -13.54 20.63
C GLY A 237 -8.66 -13.11 21.85
N PHE A 238 -7.34 -13.30 21.82
CA PHE A 238 -6.42 -12.85 22.88
C PHE A 238 -6.40 -11.33 22.99
N GLU A 239 -6.24 -10.61 21.86
CA GLU A 239 -6.30 -9.15 21.84
C GLU A 239 -7.67 -8.62 22.28
N LEU A 240 -8.77 -9.31 21.95
CA LEU A 240 -10.12 -8.93 22.39
C LEU A 240 -10.29 -9.07 23.90
N ILE A 241 -9.72 -10.10 24.54
CA ILE A 241 -9.77 -10.28 26.00
C ILE A 241 -9.03 -9.15 26.71
N ILE A 242 -7.83 -8.78 26.22
CA ILE A 242 -7.07 -7.64 26.75
C ILE A 242 -7.87 -6.34 26.59
N TYR A 243 -8.48 -6.13 25.41
CA TYR A 243 -9.30 -4.96 25.15
C TYR A 243 -10.48 -4.87 26.13
N ILE A 244 -11.23 -5.96 26.32
CA ILE A 244 -12.34 -6.04 27.27
C ILE A 244 -11.88 -5.67 28.68
N LEU A 245 -10.75 -6.24 29.15
CA LEU A 245 -10.22 -5.95 30.48
C LEU A 245 -9.90 -4.45 30.63
N ILE A 246 -9.25 -3.83 29.64
CA ILE A 246 -8.90 -2.42 29.68
C ILE A 246 -10.15 -1.53 29.72
N VAL A 247 -11.17 -1.79 28.88
CA VAL A 247 -12.36 -0.93 28.80
C VAL A 247 -13.38 -1.17 29.92
N VAL A 248 -13.30 -2.27 30.66
CA VAL A 248 -14.10 -2.50 31.88
C VAL A 248 -13.41 -1.89 33.10
N VAL A 249 -12.10 -2.11 33.27
CA VAL A 249 -11.36 -1.67 34.47
C VAL A 249 -10.99 -0.18 34.41
N GLY A 250 -10.60 0.32 33.23
CA GLY A 250 -10.15 1.70 33.03
C GLY A 250 -11.16 2.76 33.50
N PRO A 251 -12.43 2.71 33.05
CA PRO A 251 -13.46 3.66 33.49
C PRO A 251 -13.78 3.58 34.98
N VAL A 252 -13.75 2.38 35.58
CA VAL A 252 -14.00 2.21 37.03
C VAL A 252 -12.89 2.88 37.85
N LEU A 253 -11.62 2.64 37.49
CA LEU A 253 -10.49 3.30 38.16
C LEU A 253 -10.52 4.83 37.97
N LEU A 254 -10.87 5.30 36.78
CA LEU A 254 -11.02 6.73 36.50
C LEU A 254 -12.13 7.36 37.35
N GLN A 255 -13.28 6.70 37.49
CA GLN A 255 -14.38 7.19 38.33
C GLN A 255 -13.97 7.26 39.80
N LEU A 256 -13.35 6.20 40.35
CA LEU A 256 -12.90 6.18 41.74
C LEU A 256 -11.90 7.30 42.05
N ILE A 257 -10.93 7.53 41.15
CA ILE A 257 -9.97 8.63 41.29
C ILE A 257 -10.66 9.99 41.20
N THR A 258 -11.64 10.14 40.32
CA THR A 258 -12.42 11.37 40.17
C THR A 258 -13.22 11.68 41.44
N VAL A 259 -13.97 10.71 41.98
CA VAL A 259 -14.76 10.87 43.21
C VAL A 259 -13.86 11.20 44.41
N GLN A 260 -12.74 10.49 44.59
CA GLN A 260 -11.78 10.80 45.65
C GLN A 260 -11.20 12.23 45.51
N SER A 261 -10.98 12.70 44.28
CA SER A 261 -10.46 14.04 44.02
C SER A 261 -11.49 15.14 44.27
N VAL A 262 -12.78 14.86 44.00
CA VAL A 262 -13.90 15.73 44.39
C VAL A 262 -13.98 15.87 45.91
N LEU A 263 -13.97 14.75 46.66
CA LEU A 263 -14.03 14.80 48.12
C LEU A 263 -12.84 15.54 48.74
N ASN A 264 -11.62 15.32 48.23
CA ASN A 264 -10.43 16.05 48.67
C ASN A 264 -10.54 17.57 48.40
N PHE A 265 -11.20 17.97 47.31
CA PHE A 265 -11.44 19.37 46.99
C PHE A 265 -12.52 19.99 47.85
N ILE A 266 -13.62 19.27 48.11
CA ILE A 266 -14.67 19.68 49.04
C ILE A 266 -14.08 19.98 50.41
N GLU A 267 -13.24 19.08 50.96
CA GLU A 267 -12.57 19.29 52.25
C GLU A 267 -11.65 20.54 52.23
N SER A 268 -10.93 20.76 51.12
CA SER A 268 -10.10 21.96 50.94
C SER A 268 -10.92 23.26 50.91
N GLN A 269 -12.13 23.24 50.35
CA GLN A 269 -13.06 24.37 50.40
C GLN A 269 -13.69 24.53 51.78
N ARG A 270 -14.03 23.43 52.46
CA ARG A 270 -14.58 23.39 53.82
C ARG A 270 -13.68 24.12 54.81
N VAL A 271 -12.38 23.82 54.79
CA VAL A 271 -11.35 24.50 55.63
C VAL A 271 -11.28 26.00 55.34
N GLN A 272 -11.47 26.42 54.08
CA GLN A 272 -11.50 27.85 53.72
C GLN A 272 -12.80 28.54 54.17
N ALA A 273 -13.94 27.86 54.09
CA ALA A 273 -15.23 28.36 54.57
C ALA A 273 -15.27 28.49 56.10
N GLU A 274 -14.70 27.53 56.84
CA GLU A 274 -14.48 27.63 58.28
C GLU A 274 -13.60 28.84 58.64
N ALA A 275 -12.48 29.04 57.94
CA ALA A 275 -11.59 30.18 58.16
C ALA A 275 -12.24 31.54 57.82
N ALA A 276 -13.23 31.56 56.92
CA ALA A 276 -14.04 32.73 56.58
C ALA A 276 -15.26 32.93 57.52
N GLY A 277 -15.52 32.01 58.46
CA GLY A 277 -16.64 32.08 59.38
C GLY A 277 -18.00 31.64 58.83
N VAL A 278 -18.03 31.04 57.62
CA VAL A 278 -19.24 30.59 56.92
C VAL A 278 -19.32 29.06 56.77
N GLY A 279 -18.51 28.32 57.54
CA GLY A 279 -18.42 26.86 57.46
C GLY A 279 -19.76 26.12 57.66
N ALA A 280 -20.64 26.63 58.52
CA ALA A 280 -21.96 26.02 58.74
C ALA A 280 -22.91 26.19 57.53
N GLU A 281 -22.89 27.36 56.88
CA GLU A 281 -23.66 27.62 55.66
C GLU A 281 -23.14 26.77 54.49
N PHE A 282 -21.82 26.55 54.45
CA PHE A 282 -21.18 25.67 53.49
C PHE A 282 -21.57 24.20 53.72
N ASP A 283 -21.43 23.68 54.95
CA ASP A 283 -21.78 22.30 55.30
C ASP A 283 -23.27 21.99 55.01
N GLU A 284 -24.19 22.94 55.27
CA GLU A 284 -25.62 22.80 54.91
C GLU A 284 -25.81 22.72 53.38
N LEU A 285 -25.11 23.56 52.61
CA LEU A 285 -25.22 23.63 51.15
C LEU A 285 -24.76 22.35 50.42
N ILE A 286 -23.76 21.63 50.95
CA ILE A 286 -23.12 20.50 50.26
C ILE A 286 -23.36 19.13 50.91
N SER A 287 -24.19 19.06 51.97
CA SER A 287 -24.43 17.83 52.73
C SER A 287 -24.92 16.65 51.87
N GLU A 288 -25.86 16.90 50.95
CA GLU A 288 -26.39 15.91 50.00
C GLU A 288 -25.31 15.42 49.02
N ASP A 289 -24.49 16.33 48.47
CA ASP A 289 -23.39 15.99 47.57
C ASP A 289 -22.34 15.10 48.25
N ILE A 290 -21.94 15.43 49.50
CA ILE A 290 -21.00 14.61 50.28
C ILE A 290 -21.53 13.19 50.48
N GLU A 291 -22.80 13.03 50.83
CA GLU A 291 -23.41 11.71 51.05
C GLU A 291 -23.34 10.87 49.76
N ILE A 292 -23.75 11.44 48.62
CA ILE A 292 -23.71 10.79 47.30
C ILE A 292 -22.28 10.36 46.91
N PHE A 293 -21.29 11.24 47.05
CA PHE A 293 -19.90 10.90 46.71
C PHE A 293 -19.28 9.88 47.67
N THR A 294 -19.64 9.94 48.96
CA THR A 294 -19.17 8.99 49.97
C THR A 294 -19.79 7.61 49.76
N GLU A 295 -21.07 7.54 49.37
CA GLU A 295 -21.74 6.29 49.01
C GLU A 295 -21.03 5.60 47.84
N GLN A 296 -20.59 6.35 46.81
CA GLN A 296 -19.86 5.80 45.66
C GLN A 296 -18.51 5.16 46.04
N LEU A 297 -17.85 5.61 47.11
CA LEU A 297 -16.62 5.00 47.64
C LEU A 297 -16.88 3.88 48.66
N SER A 298 -18.11 3.71 49.13
CA SER A 298 -18.49 2.60 50.00
C SER A 298 -18.31 1.25 49.28
N ALA A 299 -18.25 0.15 50.04
CA ALA A 299 -18.16 -1.19 49.46
C ALA A 299 -19.33 -1.50 48.50
N ALA A 300 -20.54 -0.99 48.79
CA ALA A 300 -21.70 -1.12 47.92
C ALA A 300 -21.57 -0.26 46.64
N GLY A 301 -21.11 0.99 46.78
CA GLY A 301 -20.85 1.89 45.66
C GLY A 301 -19.80 1.35 44.69
N VAL A 302 -18.68 0.82 45.19
CA VAL A 302 -17.64 0.20 44.38
C VAL A 302 -18.17 -1.02 43.60
N ILE A 303 -19.07 -1.82 44.21
CA ILE A 303 -19.73 -2.94 43.52
C ILE A 303 -20.68 -2.43 42.42
N ALA A 304 -21.49 -1.41 42.70
CA ALA A 304 -22.39 -0.80 41.72
C ALA A 304 -21.62 -0.17 40.54
N LEU A 305 -20.50 0.49 40.82
CA LEU A 305 -19.57 1.01 39.80
C LEU A 305 -18.94 -0.11 38.96
N ALA A 306 -18.54 -1.23 39.57
CA ALA A 306 -18.01 -2.38 38.84
C ALA A 306 -19.07 -3.02 37.91
N ILE A 307 -20.33 -3.13 38.36
CA ILE A 307 -21.45 -3.61 37.54
C ILE A 307 -21.71 -2.66 36.37
N THR A 308 -21.72 -1.35 36.62
CA THR A 308 -21.92 -0.31 35.61
C THR A 308 -20.77 -0.28 34.59
N GLY A 309 -19.53 -0.45 35.05
CA GLY A 309 -18.34 -0.60 34.23
C GLY A 309 -18.37 -1.84 33.34
N LEU A 310 -18.86 -2.97 33.87
CA LEU A 310 -19.05 -4.19 33.08
C LEU A 310 -20.16 -4.04 32.02
N ALA A 311 -21.29 -3.42 32.38
CA ALA A 311 -22.39 -3.17 31.44
C ALA A 311 -21.98 -2.20 30.32
N SER A 312 -21.37 -1.06 30.66
CA SER A 312 -20.88 -0.09 29.67
C SER A 312 -19.73 -0.65 28.82
N GLY A 313 -18.80 -1.39 29.42
CA GLY A 313 -17.70 -2.05 28.70
C GLY A 313 -18.19 -3.10 27.71
N THR A 314 -19.15 -3.96 28.09
CA THR A 314 -19.72 -4.97 27.18
C THR A 314 -20.50 -4.34 26.02
N ILE A 315 -21.29 -3.29 26.27
CA ILE A 315 -21.96 -2.50 25.23
C ILE A 315 -20.93 -1.86 24.29
N GLY A 316 -19.87 -1.25 24.84
CA GLY A 316 -18.79 -0.63 24.08
C GLY A 316 -18.03 -1.62 23.19
N VAL A 317 -17.76 -2.83 23.68
CA VAL A 317 -17.13 -3.92 22.91
C VAL A 317 -18.05 -4.40 21.78
N GLY A 318 -19.33 -4.62 22.06
CA GLY A 318 -20.32 -4.99 21.03
C GLY A 318 -20.44 -3.93 19.94
N SER A 319 -20.52 -2.66 20.33
CA SER A 319 -20.54 -1.51 19.42
C SER A 319 -19.28 -1.45 18.55
N LEU A 320 -18.09 -1.62 19.13
CA LEU A 320 -16.84 -1.67 18.38
C LEU A 320 -16.81 -2.82 17.38
N LEU A 321 -17.14 -4.05 17.80
CA LEU A 321 -17.11 -5.22 16.91
C LEU A 321 -18.08 -5.05 15.73
N PHE A 322 -19.28 -4.51 15.99
CA PHE A 322 -20.25 -4.18 14.95
C PHE A 322 -19.74 -3.05 14.03
N GLN A 323 -19.06 -2.03 14.57
CA GLN A 323 -18.40 -1.00 13.77
C GLN A 323 -17.30 -1.60 12.86
N MET A 324 -16.53 -2.58 13.33
CA MET A 324 -15.53 -3.27 12.48
C MET A 324 -16.18 -4.05 11.33
N VAL A 325 -17.36 -4.65 11.56
CA VAL A 325 -18.15 -5.28 10.49
C VAL A 325 -18.63 -4.23 9.46
N LEU A 326 -19.11 -3.07 9.91
CA LEU A 326 -19.50 -1.96 9.02
C LEU A 326 -18.29 -1.43 8.23
N ILE A 327 -17.15 -1.20 8.88
CA ILE A 327 -15.91 -0.80 8.21
C ILE A 327 -15.52 -1.84 7.17
N HIS A 328 -15.52 -3.14 7.49
CA HIS A 328 -15.20 -4.20 6.53
C HIS A 328 -16.15 -4.23 5.33
N TYR A 329 -17.45 -4.09 5.56
CA TYR A 329 -18.46 -4.05 4.52
C TYR A 329 -18.25 -2.84 3.58
N ILE A 330 -18.09 -1.64 4.14
CA ILE A 330 -17.83 -0.41 3.38
C ILE A 330 -16.52 -0.52 2.60
N SER A 331 -15.46 -0.99 3.25
CA SER A 331 -14.12 -1.13 2.66
C SER A 331 -14.14 -2.04 1.43
N THR A 332 -14.75 -3.23 1.55
CA THR A 332 -14.76 -4.23 0.48
C THR A 332 -15.80 -3.96 -0.60
N ARG A 333 -17.03 -3.54 -0.24
CA ARG A 333 -18.13 -3.35 -1.19
C ARG A 333 -18.16 -1.97 -1.85
N LEU A 334 -17.95 -0.90 -1.08
CA LEU A 334 -18.04 0.48 -1.58
C LEU A 334 -16.69 0.98 -2.08
N LEU A 335 -15.63 0.82 -1.29
CA LEU A 335 -14.30 1.38 -1.58
C LEU A 335 -13.38 0.44 -2.38
N ARG A 336 -13.80 -0.81 -2.61
CA ARG A 336 -13.06 -1.85 -3.36
C ARG A 336 -11.66 -2.14 -2.78
N GLY A 337 -11.52 -2.01 -1.46
CA GLY A 337 -10.34 -2.40 -0.71
C GLY A 337 -10.21 -3.91 -0.58
N VAL A 338 -8.97 -4.37 -0.34
CA VAL A 338 -8.59 -5.79 -0.35
C VAL A 338 -8.08 -6.15 1.04
N GLY A 339 -8.79 -7.01 1.76
CA GLY A 339 -8.45 -7.36 3.14
C GLY A 339 -9.53 -8.22 3.81
N THR A 340 -9.25 -8.71 5.02
CA THR A 340 -10.15 -9.59 5.77
C THR A 340 -10.63 -8.90 7.05
N LEU A 341 -11.86 -9.20 7.52
CA LEU A 341 -12.37 -8.70 8.80
C LEU A 341 -11.47 -9.12 9.98
N ARG A 342 -10.95 -10.35 9.91
CA ARG A 342 -10.02 -10.93 10.89
C ARG A 342 -8.71 -10.12 10.98
N HIS A 343 -8.13 -9.73 9.85
CA HIS A 343 -6.96 -8.86 9.83
C HIS A 343 -7.25 -7.44 10.32
N LEU A 344 -8.42 -6.87 9.98
CA LEU A 344 -8.85 -5.57 10.51
C LEU A 344 -8.93 -5.58 12.05
N LEU A 345 -9.54 -6.63 12.63
CA LEU A 345 -9.63 -6.81 14.07
C LEU A 345 -8.25 -6.94 14.73
N ASP A 346 -7.39 -7.79 14.16
CA ASP A 346 -6.01 -8.03 14.62
C ASP A 346 -5.20 -6.73 14.67
N VAL A 347 -5.24 -5.95 13.59
CA VAL A 347 -4.52 -4.68 13.44
C VAL A 347 -5.04 -3.59 14.39
N LEU A 348 -6.36 -3.47 14.57
CA LEU A 348 -6.95 -2.40 15.38
C LEU A 348 -7.00 -2.72 16.87
N LEU A 349 -7.29 -3.96 17.27
CA LEU A 349 -7.25 -4.36 18.68
C LEU A 349 -5.82 -4.26 19.23
N SER A 350 -4.81 -4.77 18.50
CA SER A 350 -3.39 -4.61 18.87
C SER A 350 -2.98 -3.14 19.00
N PHE A 351 -3.51 -2.26 18.13
CA PHE A 351 -3.26 -0.82 18.21
C PHE A 351 -3.92 -0.20 19.45
N TYR A 352 -5.18 -0.53 19.74
CA TYR A 352 -5.90 -0.01 20.91
C TYR A 352 -5.33 -0.54 22.23
N ASN A 353 -5.00 -1.82 22.34
CA ASN A 353 -4.40 -2.41 23.55
C ASN A 353 -3.06 -1.76 23.92
N ARG A 354 -2.31 -1.27 22.93
CA ARG A 354 -1.05 -0.54 23.16
C ARG A 354 -1.26 0.88 23.69
N TRP A 355 -2.35 1.55 23.36
CA TRP A 355 -2.53 2.99 23.62
C TRP A 355 -3.64 3.34 24.63
N LEU A 356 -4.70 2.53 24.73
CA LEU A 356 -5.77 2.76 25.71
C LEU A 356 -5.28 2.78 27.16
N PRO A 357 -4.33 1.92 27.62
CA PRO A 357 -3.79 2.02 28.97
C PRO A 357 -3.07 3.36 29.21
N VAL A 358 -2.40 3.90 28.19
CA VAL A 358 -1.74 5.22 28.26
C VAL A 358 -2.78 6.34 28.35
N ILE A 359 -3.87 6.26 27.57
CA ILE A 359 -4.97 7.23 27.67
C ILE A 359 -5.65 7.16 29.06
N PHE A 360 -5.99 5.97 29.56
CA PHE A 360 -6.61 5.86 30.89
C PHE A 360 -5.68 6.36 31.99
N PHE A 361 -4.38 6.05 31.93
CA PHE A 361 -3.40 6.60 32.86
C PHE A 361 -3.37 8.14 32.80
N LEU A 362 -3.32 8.73 31.61
CA LEU A 362 -3.36 10.19 31.44
C LEU A 362 -4.69 10.80 31.92
N LEU A 363 -5.84 10.15 31.66
CA LEU A 363 -7.14 10.58 32.19
C LEU A 363 -7.16 10.59 33.72
N CYS A 364 -6.63 9.55 34.35
CA CYS A 364 -6.54 9.47 35.81
C CYS A 364 -5.64 10.56 36.40
N VAL A 365 -4.48 10.83 35.79
CA VAL A 365 -3.57 11.91 36.21
C VAL A 365 -4.22 13.28 36.00
N VAL A 366 -4.85 13.52 34.85
CA VAL A 366 -5.56 14.79 34.55
C VAL A 366 -6.73 14.99 35.52
N SER A 367 -7.52 13.95 35.83
CA SER A 367 -8.64 14.03 36.77
C SER A 367 -8.15 14.34 38.19
N GLY A 368 -7.12 13.64 38.68
CA GLY A 368 -6.54 13.91 40.00
C GLY A 368 -5.96 15.33 40.14
N LEU A 369 -5.29 15.81 39.09
CA LEU A 369 -4.74 17.17 39.06
C LEU A 369 -5.81 18.24 38.79
N PHE A 370 -6.96 17.89 38.21
CA PHE A 370 -8.01 18.84 37.85
C PHE A 370 -8.46 19.64 39.07
N PHE A 371 -8.85 18.93 40.13
CA PHE A 371 -9.37 19.51 41.35
C PHE A 371 -8.31 20.24 42.18
N VAL A 372 -7.04 19.81 42.13
CA VAL A 372 -5.94 20.49 42.83
C VAL A 372 -5.56 21.81 42.17
N LEU A 373 -5.69 21.91 40.85
CA LEU A 373 -5.29 23.09 40.08
C LEU A 373 -6.48 24.00 39.71
N PHE A 374 -7.73 23.59 39.92
CA PHE A 374 -8.90 24.42 39.59
C PHE A 374 -9.01 25.67 40.48
N PRO A 375 -9.30 26.87 39.91
CA PRO A 375 -9.59 27.21 38.52
C PRO A 375 -8.39 27.77 37.72
N SER A 376 -7.15 27.45 38.11
CA SER A 376 -5.93 27.99 37.51
C SER A 376 -5.77 27.65 36.02
N PRO A 377 -5.30 28.60 35.17
CA PRO A 377 -5.02 28.33 33.76
C PRO A 377 -3.94 27.27 33.52
N ILE A 378 -3.18 26.88 34.55
CA ILE A 378 -2.21 25.76 34.49
C ILE A 378 -2.90 24.43 34.08
N LEU A 379 -4.20 24.28 34.33
CA LEU A 379 -5.01 23.14 33.88
C LEU A 379 -4.95 22.90 32.37
N PHE A 380 -4.81 23.95 31.55
CA PHE A 380 -4.67 23.81 30.10
C PHE A 380 -3.35 23.13 29.73
N CYS A 381 -2.26 23.41 30.46
CA CYS A 381 -0.97 22.76 30.24
C CYS A 381 -1.00 21.25 30.54
N VAL A 382 -1.81 20.83 31.51
CA VAL A 382 -1.98 19.41 31.90
C VAL A 382 -2.93 18.66 30.96
N SER A 383 -3.94 19.34 30.40
CA SER A 383 -4.95 18.73 29.50
C SER A 383 -4.60 18.76 28.00
N LEU A 384 -3.76 19.70 27.53
CA LEU A 384 -3.31 19.74 26.13
C LEU A 384 -2.63 18.43 25.64
N PRO A 385 -1.73 17.78 26.42
CA PRO A 385 -1.11 16.52 26.00
C PRO A 385 -2.11 15.41 25.71
N ILE A 386 -3.17 15.27 26.53
CA ILE A 386 -4.16 14.21 26.31
C ILE A 386 -5.02 14.46 25.06
N VAL A 387 -5.38 15.73 24.78
CA VAL A 387 -6.02 16.09 23.50
C VAL A 387 -5.13 15.72 22.31
N GLY A 388 -3.82 16.00 22.40
CA GLY A 388 -2.85 15.62 21.37
C GLY A 388 -2.76 14.11 21.14
N VAL A 389 -2.76 13.30 22.21
CA VAL A 389 -2.75 11.83 22.11
C VAL A 389 -4.04 11.30 21.49
N ILE A 390 -5.20 11.84 21.87
CA ILE A 390 -6.51 11.46 21.29
C ILE A 390 -6.52 11.75 19.78
N TRP A 391 -6.14 12.95 19.36
CA TRP A 391 -6.06 13.33 17.95
C TRP A 391 -5.08 12.46 17.15
N TYR A 392 -3.90 12.18 17.71
CA TYR A 392 -2.93 11.25 17.12
C TYR A 392 -3.54 9.85 16.94
N MET A 393 -4.26 9.34 17.94
CA MET A 393 -4.93 8.04 17.83
C MET A 393 -6.01 8.02 16.75
N SER A 394 -6.84 9.06 16.63
CA SER A 394 -7.86 9.15 15.57
C SER A 394 -7.23 9.04 14.17
N PHE A 395 -6.19 9.82 13.89
CA PHE A 395 -5.48 9.74 12.61
C PHE A 395 -4.80 8.38 12.39
N LYS A 396 -4.24 7.76 13.44
CA LYS A 396 -3.64 6.43 13.33
C LYS A 396 -4.67 5.32 13.11
N THR A 397 -5.86 5.40 13.68
CA THR A 397 -6.98 4.49 13.37
C THR A 397 -7.30 4.55 11.87
N TYR A 398 -7.45 5.75 11.28
CA TYR A 398 -7.72 5.89 9.84
C TYR A 398 -6.60 5.32 8.99
N SER A 399 -5.33 5.57 9.37
CA SER A 399 -4.16 4.98 8.72
C SER A 399 -4.15 3.46 8.79
N LYS A 400 -4.51 2.88 9.94
CA LYS A 400 -4.52 1.42 10.18
C LYS A 400 -5.66 0.71 9.44
N ILE A 401 -6.84 1.34 9.34
CA ILE A 401 -7.90 0.88 8.43
C ILE A 401 -7.40 0.91 6.97
N GLY A 402 -6.72 1.99 6.58
CA GLY A 402 -6.14 2.12 5.22
C GLY A 402 -5.08 1.08 4.87
N GLU A 403 -4.30 0.66 5.86
CA GLU A 403 -3.28 -0.40 5.78
C GLU A 403 -3.92 -1.79 5.67
N ALA A 404 -4.98 -2.06 6.45
CA ALA A 404 -5.71 -3.33 6.45
C ALA A 404 -6.50 -3.63 5.16
N TYR A 405 -6.68 -2.64 4.27
CA TYR A 405 -7.42 -2.77 3.00
C TYR A 405 -6.68 -2.28 1.74
N ASP A 406 -5.37 -2.00 1.85
CA ASP A 406 -4.48 -1.59 0.74
C ASP A 406 -4.83 -0.28 0.00
N TYR A 407 -5.59 0.63 0.62
CA TYR A 407 -6.04 1.89 -0.02
C TYR A 407 -5.59 3.20 0.67
N GLY A 408 -4.80 3.11 1.75
CA GLY A 408 -4.20 4.25 2.42
C GLY A 408 -5.13 5.07 3.32
N ALA A 409 -4.55 6.00 4.09
CA ALA A 409 -5.21 6.64 5.23
C ALA A 409 -6.45 7.50 4.88
N ALA A 410 -6.46 8.18 3.72
CA ALA A 410 -7.60 9.01 3.32
C ALA A 410 -8.88 8.18 3.07
N MET A 411 -8.74 7.03 2.40
CA MET A 411 -9.84 6.09 2.19
C MET A 411 -10.23 5.39 3.50
N GLY A 412 -9.27 5.14 4.41
CA GLY A 412 -9.55 4.65 5.76
C GLY A 412 -10.36 5.64 6.61
N CYS A 413 -10.12 6.94 6.47
CA CYS A 413 -10.93 7.99 7.10
C CYS A 413 -12.38 7.96 6.55
N ILE A 414 -12.55 7.88 5.24
CA ILE A 414 -13.88 7.79 4.59
C ILE A 414 -14.63 6.54 5.08
N ALA A 415 -13.96 5.38 5.12
CA ALA A 415 -14.55 4.13 5.64
C ALA A 415 -15.01 4.27 7.10
N PHE A 416 -14.18 4.88 7.95
CA PHE A 416 -14.52 5.13 9.34
C PHE A 416 -15.70 6.09 9.47
N SER A 417 -15.68 7.25 8.83
CA SER A 417 -16.78 8.23 8.89
C SER A 417 -18.11 7.67 8.41
N LEU A 418 -18.12 6.90 7.31
CA LEU A 418 -19.32 6.22 6.83
C LEU A 418 -19.80 5.14 7.81
N SER A 419 -18.89 4.40 8.46
CA SER A 419 -19.25 3.42 9.49
C SER A 419 -19.89 4.06 10.73
N VAL A 420 -19.37 5.21 11.18
CA VAL A 420 -19.93 5.97 12.30
C VAL A 420 -21.31 6.50 11.95
N PHE A 421 -21.46 7.11 10.76
CA PHE A 421 -22.76 7.61 10.30
C PHE A 421 -23.82 6.49 10.24
N ALA A 422 -23.47 5.34 9.66
CA ALA A 422 -24.36 4.18 9.61
C ALA A 422 -24.70 3.66 11.02
N LEU A 423 -23.73 3.57 11.92
CA LEU A 423 -23.92 3.15 13.31
C LEU A 423 -24.84 4.10 14.08
N THR A 424 -24.65 5.42 13.94
CA THR A 424 -25.52 6.44 14.56
C THR A 424 -26.94 6.34 14.03
N LEU A 425 -27.14 6.13 12.73
CA LEU A 425 -28.47 5.97 12.13
C LEU A 425 -29.18 4.70 12.64
N ILE A 426 -28.45 3.58 12.75
CA ILE A 426 -28.97 2.32 13.30
C ILE A 426 -29.35 2.51 14.77
N ASN A 427 -28.47 3.10 15.59
CA ASN A 427 -28.75 3.36 17.00
C ASN A 427 -29.96 4.27 17.19
N PHE A 428 -30.10 5.33 16.38
CA PHE A 428 -31.28 6.20 16.40
C PHE A 428 -32.56 5.43 16.05
N ALA A 429 -32.54 4.59 15.00
CA ALA A 429 -33.69 3.79 14.61
C ALA A 429 -34.08 2.77 15.69
N VAL A 430 -33.11 2.12 16.35
CA VAL A 430 -33.36 1.19 17.47
C VAL A 430 -33.96 1.92 18.67
N VAL A 431 -33.38 3.05 19.10
CA VAL A 431 -33.91 3.85 20.21
C VAL A 431 -35.32 4.37 19.91
N PHE A 432 -35.57 4.84 18.68
CA PHE A 432 -36.90 5.28 18.25
C PHE A 432 -37.91 4.12 18.30
N ALA A 433 -37.56 2.94 17.77
CA ALA A 433 -38.45 1.77 17.81
C ALA A 433 -38.76 1.31 19.24
N LEU A 434 -37.76 1.30 20.13
CA LEU A 434 -37.94 0.98 21.55
C LEU A 434 -38.83 2.01 22.26
N ALA A 435 -38.68 3.31 21.94
CA ALA A 435 -39.53 4.36 22.48
C ALA A 435 -40.99 4.21 22.02
N GLN A 436 -41.24 3.91 20.73
CA GLN A 436 -42.58 3.64 20.23
C GLN A 436 -43.21 2.39 20.88
N ALA A 437 -42.43 1.33 21.06
CA ALA A 437 -42.87 0.13 21.78
C ALA A 437 -43.24 0.45 23.24
N ALA A 438 -42.40 1.19 23.96
CA ALA A 438 -42.68 1.61 25.34
C ALA A 438 -43.95 2.47 25.45
N ILE A 439 -44.16 3.43 24.54
CA ILE A 439 -45.40 4.23 24.47
C ILE A 439 -46.61 3.33 24.25
N SER A 440 -46.53 2.35 23.35
CA SER A 440 -47.64 1.41 23.09
C SER A 440 -47.98 0.49 24.27
N LEU A 441 -47.05 0.30 25.20
CA LEU A 441 -47.23 -0.48 26.43
C LEU A 441 -47.76 0.34 27.62
N LEU A 442 -48.06 1.62 27.43
CA LEU A 442 -48.69 2.50 28.43
C LEU A 442 -50.15 2.85 28.05
N PRO A 443 -51.10 1.90 28.15
CA PRO A 443 -52.51 2.17 27.89
C PRO A 443 -53.10 3.05 29.00
N GLY A 444 -53.07 4.37 28.80
CA GLY A 444 -53.73 5.33 29.71
C GLY A 444 -53.44 6.81 29.45
N PHE A 445 -52.26 7.16 28.92
CA PHE A 445 -51.87 8.58 28.80
C PHE A 445 -52.52 9.35 27.63
N ALA A 446 -53.16 8.65 26.68
CA ALA A 446 -53.75 9.28 25.49
C ALA A 446 -55.25 9.65 25.63
N THR A 447 -55.86 9.45 26.81
CA THR A 447 -57.30 9.66 27.04
C THR A 447 -57.64 10.68 28.13
N THR A 448 -56.67 11.48 28.59
CA THR A 448 -56.87 12.54 29.60
C THR A 448 -56.12 13.84 29.27
N VAL A 449 -56.39 14.39 28.08
CA VAL A 449 -56.20 15.81 27.72
C VAL A 449 -57.41 16.25 26.90
#